data_AF-A0A7S0KY67-F1
#
_entry.id   AF-A0A7S0KY67-F1
#
_cell.length_a   1.000
_cell.length_b   1.000
_cell.length_c   1.000
_cell.angle_alpha   90.00
_cell.angle_beta   90.00
_cell.angle_gamma   90.00
#
_symmetry.space_group_name_H-M   'P 1'
#
loop_
_entity.id
_entity.type
_entity.pdbx_description
1 polymer ?
#
loop_
_entity_poly.entity_id
_entity_poly.type
_entity_poly.pdbx_seq_one_letter_code
_entity_poly.pdbx_strand_id
1 'polypeptide(L)'
;LTLTAPPRWRMHASIACRLAPRVAVALRSAPRSSPTSLPRGFAPRATTTTTTTMSASSNPSRPRRYIDVGANLTDGMFRGEYHGKTHHEPDLDVVLRRAWDVGVEKVMVTAGTLPEAREAIDLADRFDRGDGADQGGERRSSPRRLFTTVGVHPTRCGEFEASGDGDAHLRSLVALALEGAKAGRVVAVGECGLDYDRLQFCDDATQRKWFEAQFEITRATGLPMFLHMRAAAEDFTAIVRRNLDGFKGGCVHSFTGTWEEADALLKTHEDVYIGLNGCSLRTEESLEVAKRLPNDRIVIETDAPWCGIKASHPGHGFVRTTWPTKDKKKRAGVDSGETVKDRSEPCHVAQVLEVIAAVKGEDADELAEIYRRNALRLFFPEEYAALG
;
A
#
# COMPACT_ATOMS: atom_id res chain seq x y z
N LEU A 1 31.82 39.83 11.35
CA LEU A 1 31.67 38.94 10.19
C LEU A 1 31.36 37.54 10.71
N THR A 2 30.09 37.31 11.04
CA THR A 2 29.56 36.04 11.55
C THR A 2 28.55 35.55 10.53
N LEU A 3 28.89 34.46 9.85
CA LEU A 3 28.07 33.81 8.84
C LEU A 3 26.88 33.12 9.51
N THR A 4 25.67 33.60 9.21
CA THR A 4 24.40 32.96 9.59
C THR A 4 24.11 31.79 8.65
N ALA A 5 23.86 30.61 9.23
CA ALA A 5 23.43 29.41 8.53
C ALA A 5 22.00 29.59 7.93
N PRO A 6 21.68 28.95 6.79
CA PRO A 6 20.35 29.04 6.21
C PRO A 6 19.33 28.19 6.99
N PRO A 7 18.02 28.51 6.91
CA PRO A 7 17.00 27.88 7.73
C PRO A 7 16.72 26.45 7.29
N ARG A 8 16.61 25.53 8.26
CA ARG A 8 16.16 24.15 8.07
C ARG A 8 14.71 24.15 7.59
N TRP A 9 14.47 23.67 6.38
CA TRP A 9 13.13 23.40 5.86
C TRP A 9 12.46 22.30 6.71
N ARG A 10 11.34 22.65 7.33
CA ARG A 10 10.58 21.77 8.22
C ARG A 10 9.63 20.89 7.41
N MET A 11 9.63 19.60 7.73
CA MET A 11 8.70 18.59 7.22
C MET A 11 7.24 19.01 7.45
N HIS A 12 6.47 19.10 6.37
CA HIS A 12 5.02 18.83 6.36
C HIS A 12 4.79 17.83 5.22
N ALA A 13 4.72 16.54 5.57
CA ALA A 13 4.28 15.48 4.67
C ALA A 13 2.90 15.00 5.12
N SER A 14 2.02 14.80 4.13
CA SER A 14 0.69 14.17 4.17
C SER A 14 -0.28 14.59 5.29
N ILE A 15 -1.16 15.55 4.97
CA ILE A 15 -2.33 15.86 5.79
C ILE A 15 -3.59 15.29 5.10
N ALA A 16 -4.13 14.26 5.76
CA ALA A 16 -5.49 13.75 5.81
C ALA A 16 -6.51 14.19 4.73
N CYS A 17 -7.07 13.18 4.07
CA CYS A 17 -8.30 13.22 3.29
C CYS A 17 -9.47 13.91 4.03
N ARG A 18 -9.83 15.12 3.61
CA ARG A 18 -11.13 15.76 3.87
C ARG A 18 -11.71 16.22 2.53
N LEU A 19 -12.93 15.77 2.22
CA LEU A 19 -13.73 16.29 1.11
C LEU A 19 -14.74 17.33 1.61
N ALA A 20 -14.98 18.32 0.76
CA ALA A 20 -15.98 19.39 0.89
C ALA A 20 -17.42 18.86 0.63
N PRO A 21 -18.47 19.54 1.12
CA PRO A 21 -19.85 19.04 1.07
C PRO A 21 -20.49 19.21 -0.32
N ARG A 22 -21.21 18.17 -0.78
CA ARG A 22 -22.03 18.18 -2.01
C ARG A 22 -23.44 18.74 -1.77
N VAL A 23 -23.90 19.49 -2.77
CA VAL A 23 -25.25 20.04 -2.96
C VAL A 23 -26.25 18.91 -3.24
N ALA A 24 -27.41 18.95 -2.57
CA ALA A 24 -28.47 17.95 -2.70
C ALA A 24 -29.36 18.21 -3.92
N VAL A 25 -29.63 17.16 -4.71
CA VAL A 25 -30.69 17.13 -5.73
C VAL A 25 -31.77 16.16 -5.23
N ALA A 26 -33.00 16.67 -5.14
CA ALA A 26 -34.16 15.94 -4.66
C ALA A 26 -34.73 15.00 -5.75
N LEU A 27 -34.92 13.72 -5.42
CA LEU A 27 -35.70 12.78 -6.23
C LEU A 27 -37.05 12.50 -5.57
N ARG A 28 -38.11 12.63 -6.39
CA ARG A 28 -39.51 12.42 -6.03
C ARG A 28 -39.86 10.94 -6.01
N SER A 29 -40.74 10.59 -5.09
CA SER A 29 -41.31 9.26 -4.84
C SER A 29 -42.48 8.91 -5.78
N ALA A 30 -42.67 7.60 -6.03
CA ALA A 30 -43.89 7.01 -6.57
C ALA A 30 -44.06 5.55 -6.04
N PRO A 31 -45.29 5.00 -5.99
CA PRO A 31 -45.74 4.22 -4.83
C PRO A 31 -45.84 2.69 -5.03
N ARG A 32 -46.00 2.02 -3.88
CA ARG A 32 -46.18 0.58 -3.68
C ARG A 32 -47.48 0.03 -4.28
N SER A 33 -47.45 -1.21 -4.74
CA SER A 33 -48.60 -2.10 -4.86
C SER A 33 -48.29 -3.49 -4.28
N SER A 34 -49.31 -4.09 -3.67
CA SER A 34 -49.31 -5.30 -2.85
C SER A 34 -49.83 -6.53 -3.64
N PRO A 35 -49.78 -7.76 -3.08
CA PRO A 35 -49.49 -8.99 -3.84
C PRO A 35 -50.73 -9.76 -4.29
N THR A 36 -50.54 -10.71 -5.22
CA THR A 36 -51.59 -11.69 -5.58
C THR A 36 -51.03 -13.11 -5.76
N SER A 37 -51.86 -14.03 -5.30
CA SER A 37 -51.79 -15.50 -5.12
C SER A 37 -51.15 -16.42 -6.17
N LEU A 38 -50.59 -17.52 -5.64
CA LEU A 38 -50.20 -18.79 -6.30
C LEU A 38 -51.38 -19.54 -6.95
N PRO A 39 -51.07 -20.52 -7.83
CA PRO A 39 -51.49 -21.89 -7.53
C PRO A 39 -50.44 -22.98 -7.79
N ARG A 40 -50.80 -24.17 -7.29
CA ARG A 40 -50.03 -25.41 -7.05
C ARG A 40 -49.65 -26.20 -8.32
N GLY A 41 -48.59 -27.00 -8.17
CA GLY A 41 -48.55 -28.38 -8.64
C GLY A 41 -47.33 -28.74 -9.48
N PHE A 42 -46.46 -29.62 -8.97
CA PHE A 42 -46.04 -30.91 -9.56
C PHE A 42 -44.78 -31.42 -8.82
N ALA A 43 -44.89 -32.60 -8.21
CA ALA A 43 -43.75 -33.41 -7.78
C ALA A 43 -43.28 -34.29 -8.95
N PRO A 44 -42.00 -34.72 -8.98
CA PRO A 44 -41.78 -36.14 -8.66
C PRO A 44 -40.42 -36.51 -8.02
N ARG A 45 -40.50 -37.68 -7.36
CA ARG A 45 -39.53 -38.78 -7.16
C ARG A 45 -38.24 -38.57 -6.35
N ALA A 46 -38.17 -39.39 -5.29
CA ALA A 46 -37.02 -39.68 -4.47
C ALA A 46 -35.96 -40.52 -5.22
N THR A 47 -34.71 -40.11 -5.08
CA THR A 47 -33.52 -40.92 -5.36
C THR A 47 -32.67 -40.97 -4.09
N THR A 48 -32.57 -42.16 -3.52
CA THR A 48 -31.71 -42.51 -2.39
C THR A 48 -30.25 -42.33 -2.82
N THR A 49 -29.55 -41.37 -2.23
CA THR A 49 -28.08 -41.26 -2.36
C THR A 49 -27.48 -41.33 -0.97
N THR A 50 -26.65 -42.35 -0.78
CA THR A 50 -25.93 -42.69 0.44
C THR A 50 -25.08 -41.51 0.91
N THR A 51 -25.37 -40.98 2.10
CA THR A 51 -24.55 -39.95 2.75
C THR A 51 -23.25 -40.59 3.24
N THR A 52 -22.17 -40.47 2.48
CA THR A 52 -20.82 -40.63 3.01
C THR A 52 -20.42 -39.32 3.66
N THR A 53 -20.51 -39.27 4.98
CA THR A 53 -19.89 -38.21 5.80
C THR A 53 -18.37 -38.30 5.63
N MET A 54 -17.83 -37.53 4.68
CA MET A 54 -16.43 -37.16 4.68
C MET A 54 -16.25 -36.16 5.82
N SER A 55 -15.67 -36.62 6.94
CA SER A 55 -15.18 -35.70 7.96
C SER A 55 -14.13 -34.82 7.31
N ALA A 56 -14.38 -33.51 7.26
CA ALA A 56 -13.36 -32.54 6.91
C ALA A 56 -12.21 -32.70 7.91
N SER A 57 -11.14 -33.34 7.46
CA SER A 57 -9.86 -33.30 8.15
C SER A 57 -9.42 -31.85 8.15
N SER A 58 -9.51 -31.21 9.32
CA SER A 58 -8.92 -29.90 9.55
C SER A 58 -7.41 -30.04 9.46
N ASN A 59 -6.89 -29.89 8.24
CA ASN A 59 -5.47 -29.60 8.06
C ASN A 59 -5.20 -28.32 8.88
N PRO A 60 -4.22 -28.29 9.80
CA PRO A 60 -3.88 -27.04 10.48
C PRO A 60 -3.53 -26.02 9.38
N SER A 61 -4.34 -24.97 9.26
CA SER A 61 -4.13 -23.97 8.21
C SER A 61 -2.73 -23.41 8.36
N ARG A 62 -1.98 -23.37 7.26
CA ARG A 62 -0.67 -22.71 7.27
C ARG A 62 -0.89 -21.26 7.67
N PRO A 63 -0.03 -20.67 8.52
CA PRO A 63 -0.17 -19.27 8.87
C PRO A 63 -0.12 -18.42 7.60
N ARG A 64 -1.05 -17.46 7.49
CA ARG A 64 -1.10 -16.51 6.38
C ARG A 64 0.21 -15.74 6.31
N ARG A 65 0.64 -15.47 5.08
CA ARG A 65 1.86 -14.73 4.79
C ARG A 65 1.53 -13.51 3.95
N TYR A 66 2.12 -12.38 4.30
CA TYR A 66 1.82 -11.10 3.67
C TYR A 66 3.10 -10.41 3.18
N ILE A 67 2.95 -9.62 2.13
CA ILE A 67 3.92 -8.59 1.74
C ILE A 67 3.15 -7.28 1.79
N ASP A 68 3.58 -6.37 2.66
CA ASP A 68 3.05 -5.01 2.68
C ASP A 68 3.83 -4.18 1.65
N VAL A 69 3.24 -3.94 0.48
CA VAL A 69 3.95 -3.28 -0.64
C VAL A 69 4.06 -1.77 -0.48
N GLY A 70 3.48 -1.19 0.57
CA GLY A 70 3.51 0.26 0.80
C GLY A 70 3.33 0.63 2.27
N ALA A 71 4.42 0.99 2.94
CA ALA A 71 4.41 1.57 4.28
C ALA A 71 5.43 2.71 4.42
N ASN A 72 5.01 3.83 4.99
CA ASN A 72 5.82 5.03 5.20
C ASN A 72 6.60 4.95 6.52
N LEU A 73 7.48 3.94 6.67
CA LEU A 73 8.17 3.67 7.95
C LEU A 73 9.16 4.77 8.39
N THR A 74 9.50 5.69 7.50
CA THR A 74 10.29 6.89 7.82
C THR A 74 9.45 8.02 8.45
N ASP A 75 8.12 7.87 8.53
CA ASP A 75 7.23 8.88 9.11
C ASP A 75 7.53 9.12 10.61
N GLY A 76 7.39 10.39 11.02
CA GLY A 76 7.62 10.82 12.40
C GLY A 76 6.76 10.10 13.44
N MET A 77 5.57 9.59 13.08
CA MET A 77 4.69 8.88 14.01
C MET A 77 5.32 7.60 14.58
N PHE A 78 6.24 6.95 13.86
CA PHE A 78 6.99 5.79 14.35
C PHE A 78 8.19 6.18 15.24
N ARG A 79 8.59 7.45 15.18
CA ARG A 79 9.50 8.10 16.13
C ARG A 79 8.77 8.75 17.31
N GLY A 80 7.44 8.57 17.38
CA GLY A 80 6.58 9.15 18.41
C GLY A 80 6.31 10.65 18.25
N GLU A 81 6.59 11.21 17.08
CA GLU A 81 6.36 12.61 16.73
C GLU A 81 5.03 12.76 15.99
N TYR A 82 4.13 13.59 16.52
CA TYR A 82 2.84 13.88 15.91
C TYR A 82 2.62 15.39 15.87
N HIS A 83 2.44 15.94 14.67
CA HIS A 83 2.24 17.38 14.46
C HIS A 83 3.29 18.24 15.16
N GLY A 84 4.56 17.83 15.08
CA GLY A 84 5.70 18.54 15.66
C GLY A 84 5.84 18.41 17.19
N LYS A 85 5.15 17.45 17.83
CA LYS A 85 5.26 17.16 19.26
C LYS A 85 5.58 15.69 19.50
N THR A 86 6.56 15.43 20.34
CA THR A 86 6.89 14.07 20.81
C THR A 86 5.91 13.63 21.88
N HIS A 87 5.38 12.40 21.75
CA HIS A 87 4.39 11.82 22.67
C HIS A 87 4.82 10.50 23.29
N HIS A 88 5.73 9.77 22.65
CA HIS A 88 6.33 8.56 23.17
C HIS A 88 7.71 8.37 22.53
N GLU A 89 8.52 7.48 23.09
CA GLU A 89 9.79 7.07 22.49
C GLU A 89 9.56 6.38 21.12
N PRO A 90 10.55 6.38 20.22
CA PRO A 90 10.49 5.61 18.98
C PRO A 90 10.14 4.14 19.25
N ASP A 91 9.21 3.60 18.47
CA ASP A 91 8.66 2.26 18.71
C ASP A 91 8.62 1.35 17.46
N LEU A 92 9.36 1.72 16.42
CA LEU A 92 9.37 1.01 15.14
C LEU A 92 9.76 -0.48 15.27
N ASP A 93 10.70 -0.83 16.17
CA ASP A 93 11.07 -2.23 16.42
C ASP A 93 9.86 -3.06 16.89
N VAL A 94 9.02 -2.48 17.75
CA VAL A 94 7.82 -3.15 18.27
C VAL A 94 6.72 -3.20 17.20
N VAL A 95 6.59 -2.15 16.40
CA VAL A 95 5.69 -2.10 15.24
C VAL A 95 6.02 -3.23 14.26
N LEU A 96 7.31 -3.40 13.93
CA LEU A 96 7.75 -4.47 13.01
C LEU A 96 7.62 -5.85 13.64
N ARG A 97 7.92 -6.04 14.94
CA ARG A 97 7.65 -7.32 15.62
C ARG A 97 6.18 -7.73 15.49
N ARG A 98 5.23 -6.81 15.71
CA ARG A 98 3.79 -7.08 15.50
C ARG A 98 3.48 -7.49 14.06
N ALA A 99 4.13 -6.87 13.07
CA ALA A 99 3.98 -7.24 11.67
C ALA A 99 4.50 -8.66 11.41
N TRP A 100 5.65 -9.01 11.96
CA TRP A 100 6.24 -10.35 11.84
C TRP A 100 5.37 -11.41 12.51
N ASP A 101 4.82 -11.12 13.69
CA ASP A 101 3.98 -12.03 14.46
C ASP A 101 2.68 -12.40 13.74
N VAL A 102 2.10 -11.45 12.98
CA VAL A 102 0.89 -11.72 12.18
C VAL A 102 1.20 -12.41 10.84
N GLY A 103 2.47 -12.53 10.45
CA GLY A 103 2.90 -13.22 9.23
C GLY A 103 3.32 -12.30 8.09
N VAL A 104 3.56 -11.01 8.32
CA VAL A 104 4.21 -10.17 7.31
C VAL A 104 5.63 -10.71 7.11
N GLU A 105 6.03 -10.92 5.86
CA GLU A 105 7.37 -11.43 5.53
C GLU A 105 8.26 -10.32 5.00
N LYS A 106 7.67 -9.33 4.33
CA LYS A 106 8.36 -8.19 3.74
C LYS A 106 7.52 -6.93 3.85
N VAL A 107 8.21 -5.79 3.98
CA VAL A 107 7.63 -4.45 3.90
C VAL A 107 8.45 -3.62 2.92
N MET A 108 7.77 -2.97 1.99
CA MET A 108 8.36 -1.95 1.12
C MET A 108 8.16 -0.58 1.76
N VAL A 109 9.27 0.02 2.18
CA VAL A 109 9.32 1.36 2.76
C VAL A 109 9.22 2.38 1.63
N THR A 110 8.10 3.07 1.56
CA THR A 110 7.83 4.06 0.51
C THR A 110 8.71 5.29 0.70
N ALA A 111 9.33 5.76 -0.38
CA ALA A 111 10.03 7.03 -0.41
C ALA A 111 9.47 7.91 -1.53
N GLY A 112 9.26 9.20 -1.24
CA GLY A 112 8.69 10.15 -2.20
C GLY A 112 9.62 11.30 -2.58
N THR A 113 10.88 11.26 -2.14
CA THR A 113 11.93 12.24 -2.46
C THR A 113 13.31 11.58 -2.44
N LEU A 114 14.32 12.22 -3.04
CA LEU A 114 15.70 11.72 -2.99
C LEU A 114 16.25 11.56 -1.55
N PRO A 115 16.04 12.51 -0.61
CA PRO A 115 16.47 12.33 0.79
C PRO A 115 15.74 11.20 1.51
N GLU A 116 14.42 11.08 1.32
CA GLU A 116 13.62 10.01 1.94
C GLU A 116 14.06 8.63 1.45
N ALA A 117 14.42 8.50 0.16
CA ALA A 117 14.93 7.25 -0.39
C ALA A 117 16.24 6.83 0.28
N ARG A 118 17.14 7.78 0.56
CA ARG A 118 18.38 7.51 1.31
C ARG A 118 18.08 7.12 2.76
N GLU A 119 17.14 7.80 3.42
CA GLU A 119 16.71 7.46 4.79
C GLU A 119 16.10 6.05 4.85
N ALA A 120 15.30 5.67 3.86
CA ALA A 120 14.67 4.35 3.80
C ALA A 120 15.69 3.22 3.54
N ILE A 121 16.70 3.45 2.70
CA ILE A 121 17.82 2.51 2.51
C ILE A 121 18.60 2.34 3.82
N ASP A 122 18.96 3.44 4.48
CA ASP A 122 19.67 3.40 5.78
C ASP A 122 18.86 2.67 6.86
N LEU A 123 17.54 2.94 6.92
CA LEU A 123 16.62 2.24 7.81
C LEU A 123 16.67 0.73 7.59
N ALA A 124 16.52 0.28 6.34
CA ALA A 124 16.54 -1.14 6.00
C ALA A 124 17.89 -1.80 6.35
N ASP A 125 19.01 -1.10 6.13
CA ASP A 125 20.34 -1.61 6.46
C ASP A 125 20.59 -1.72 7.96
N ARG A 126 20.11 -0.77 8.77
CA ARG A 126 20.22 -0.84 10.24
C ARG A 126 19.43 -2.00 10.82
N PHE A 127 18.24 -2.27 10.29
CA PHE A 127 17.42 -3.41 10.71
C PHE A 127 18.10 -4.76 10.44
N ASP A 128 18.72 -4.91 9.27
CA ASP A 128 19.43 -6.16 8.94
C ASP A 128 20.72 -6.37 9.76
N ARG A 129 21.34 -5.29 10.25
CA ARG A 129 22.53 -5.39 11.12
C ARG A 129 22.23 -5.85 12.54
N GLY A 130 20.96 -5.82 12.95
CA GLY A 130 20.54 -6.15 14.31
C GLY A 130 20.59 -4.97 15.28
N ASP A 131 20.71 -3.74 14.77
CA ASP A 131 20.81 -2.53 15.61
C ASP A 131 19.50 -2.24 16.40
N GLY A 132 18.43 -3.04 16.18
CA GLY A 132 17.14 -2.99 16.88
C GLY A 132 16.74 -4.27 17.65
N ALA A 133 17.56 -5.33 17.68
CA ALA A 133 17.24 -6.54 18.46
C ALA A 133 18.49 -7.37 18.83
N ASP A 134 18.73 -7.47 20.14
CA ASP A 134 19.55 -8.46 20.86
C ASP A 134 21.09 -8.40 20.67
N GLN A 135 21.78 -7.77 21.63
CA GLN A 135 23.26 -7.71 21.71
C GLN A 135 23.91 -9.04 22.17
N GLY A 136 23.30 -10.20 21.94
CA GLY A 136 23.71 -11.46 22.59
C GLY A 136 23.68 -12.74 21.77
N GLY A 137 23.37 -12.70 20.48
CA GLY A 137 23.12 -13.90 19.68
C GLY A 137 24.00 -14.05 18.44
N GLU A 138 24.47 -15.27 18.20
CA GLU A 138 25.19 -15.70 17.01
C GLU A 138 24.48 -15.25 15.72
N ARG A 139 25.24 -14.61 14.80
CA ARG A 139 24.77 -13.95 13.57
C ARG A 139 24.19 -14.96 12.57
N ARG A 140 23.00 -15.49 12.82
CA ARG A 140 22.22 -16.22 11.81
C ARG A 140 21.76 -15.21 10.76
N SER A 141 22.03 -15.50 9.49
CA SER A 141 21.58 -14.72 8.34
C SER A 141 20.05 -14.78 8.25
N SER A 142 19.36 -13.92 9.01
CA SER A 142 17.92 -13.73 8.84
C SER A 142 17.65 -13.17 7.44
N PRO A 143 16.60 -13.65 6.75
CA PRO A 143 16.24 -13.11 5.44
C PRO A 143 15.89 -11.62 5.57
N ARG A 144 16.27 -10.84 4.56
CA ARG A 144 15.95 -9.42 4.49
C ARG A 144 14.43 -9.22 4.45
N ARG A 145 13.93 -8.29 5.25
CA ARG A 145 12.48 -8.03 5.34
C ARG A 145 12.09 -6.60 4.96
N LEU A 146 13.02 -5.65 5.02
CA LEU A 146 12.78 -4.27 4.61
C LEU A 146 13.43 -3.98 3.27
N PHE A 147 12.62 -3.45 2.36
CA PHE A 147 12.99 -3.00 1.03
C PHE A 147 12.46 -1.58 0.82
N THR A 148 12.81 -0.92 -0.27
CA THR A 148 12.37 0.46 -0.51
C THR A 148 12.21 0.77 -1.99
N THR A 149 11.71 1.97 -2.25
CA THR A 149 11.49 2.53 -3.57
C THR A 149 12.40 3.75 -3.78
N VAL A 150 12.68 4.11 -5.03
CA VAL A 150 13.38 5.36 -5.36
C VAL A 150 12.58 6.13 -6.40
N GLY A 151 12.17 7.35 -6.05
CA GLY A 151 11.37 8.21 -6.90
C GLY A 151 11.00 9.51 -6.20
N VAL A 152 10.26 10.35 -6.92
CA VAL A 152 9.74 11.63 -6.44
C VAL A 152 8.22 11.65 -6.63
N HIS A 153 7.54 11.83 -5.51
CA HIS A 153 6.08 11.89 -5.42
C HIS A 153 5.55 13.12 -6.17
N PRO A 154 4.35 13.07 -6.79
CA PRO A 154 3.77 14.21 -7.51
C PRO A 154 3.79 15.52 -6.71
N THR A 155 3.44 15.49 -5.43
CA THR A 155 3.45 16.68 -4.55
C THR A 155 4.84 17.22 -4.21
N ARG A 156 5.89 16.51 -4.60
CA ARG A 156 7.30 16.84 -4.36
C ARG A 156 8.06 17.16 -5.65
N CYS A 157 7.46 17.04 -6.83
CA CYS A 157 8.12 17.31 -8.11
C CYS A 157 8.70 18.74 -8.23
N GLY A 158 8.24 19.70 -7.42
CA GLY A 158 8.89 21.01 -7.30
C GLY A 158 10.35 20.94 -6.84
N GLU A 159 10.81 19.84 -6.24
CA GLU A 159 12.23 19.65 -5.85
C GLU A 159 13.17 19.61 -7.06
N PHE A 160 12.71 19.11 -8.21
CA PHE A 160 13.49 19.14 -9.44
C PHE A 160 13.77 20.59 -9.88
N GLU A 161 12.78 21.46 -9.78
CA GLU A 161 12.93 22.87 -10.16
C GLU A 161 13.74 23.65 -9.13
N ALA A 162 13.48 23.41 -7.84
CA ALA A 162 14.20 24.03 -6.74
C ALA A 162 15.69 23.66 -6.69
N SER A 163 16.08 22.53 -7.29
CA SER A 163 17.48 22.11 -7.40
C SER A 163 18.32 23.03 -8.31
N GLY A 164 17.69 23.80 -9.19
CA GLY A 164 18.35 24.59 -10.24
C GLY A 164 18.81 23.79 -11.46
N ASP A 165 18.87 22.45 -11.36
CA ASP A 165 19.19 21.52 -12.46
C ASP A 165 18.42 20.21 -12.24
N GLY A 166 17.18 20.19 -12.73
CA GLY A 166 16.30 19.02 -12.59
C GLY A 166 16.85 17.76 -13.25
N ASP A 167 17.63 17.89 -14.33
CA ASP A 167 18.23 16.74 -15.00
C ASP A 167 19.36 16.15 -14.14
N ALA A 168 20.15 16.98 -13.45
CA ALA A 168 21.12 16.50 -12.46
C ALA A 168 20.45 15.82 -11.26
N HIS A 169 19.30 16.33 -10.83
CA HIS A 169 18.51 15.68 -9.77
C HIS A 169 17.98 14.32 -10.23
N LEU A 170 17.46 14.22 -11.46
CA LEU A 170 17.04 12.94 -12.05
C LEU A 170 18.21 11.95 -12.18
N ARG A 171 19.39 12.40 -12.64
CA ARG A 171 20.60 11.55 -12.67
C ARG A 171 20.98 11.04 -11.28
N SER A 172 20.76 11.83 -10.23
CA SER A 172 21.02 11.43 -8.84
C SER A 172 20.06 10.35 -8.36
N LEU A 173 18.78 10.40 -8.77
CA LEU A 173 17.80 9.34 -8.53
C LEU A 173 18.17 8.05 -9.27
N VAL A 174 18.57 8.15 -10.55
CA VAL A 174 19.04 7.00 -11.34
C VAL A 174 20.24 6.33 -10.67
N ALA A 175 21.24 7.10 -10.24
CA ALA A 175 22.42 6.57 -9.57
C ALA A 175 22.06 5.85 -8.26
N LEU A 176 21.19 6.45 -7.44
CA LEU A 176 20.74 5.84 -6.19
C LEU A 176 19.94 4.56 -6.43
N ALA A 177 19.05 4.55 -7.43
CA ALA A 177 18.26 3.38 -7.77
C ALA A 177 19.13 2.22 -8.27
N LEU A 178 20.14 2.48 -9.11
CA LEU A 178 21.10 1.48 -9.57
C LEU A 178 21.92 0.88 -8.42
N GLU A 179 22.44 1.75 -7.54
CA GLU A 179 23.21 1.30 -6.36
C GLU A 179 22.34 0.47 -5.42
N GLY A 180 21.14 0.97 -5.10
CA GLY A 180 20.21 0.30 -4.20
C GLY A 180 19.64 -1.00 -4.78
N ALA A 181 19.42 -1.08 -6.09
CA ALA A 181 19.00 -2.32 -6.76
C ALA A 181 20.12 -3.37 -6.70
N LYS A 182 21.36 -2.98 -7.03
CA LYS A 182 22.54 -3.85 -6.92
C LYS A 182 22.76 -4.33 -5.49
N ALA A 183 22.46 -3.50 -4.50
CA ALA A 183 22.55 -3.85 -3.09
C ALA A 183 21.38 -4.75 -2.62
N GLY A 184 20.35 -4.99 -3.44
CA GLY A 184 19.16 -5.76 -3.08
C GLY A 184 18.24 -5.03 -2.09
N ARG A 185 18.15 -3.71 -2.17
CA ARG A 185 17.33 -2.84 -1.30
C ARG A 185 16.22 -2.13 -2.05
N VAL A 186 16.52 -1.60 -3.23
CA VAL A 186 15.55 -0.86 -4.04
C VAL A 186 14.89 -1.85 -4.99
N VAL A 187 13.58 -2.01 -4.85
CA VAL A 187 12.79 -3.02 -5.59
C VAL A 187 11.76 -2.41 -6.52
N ALA A 188 11.56 -1.09 -6.47
CA ALA A 188 10.67 -0.38 -7.37
C ALA A 188 11.11 1.07 -7.60
N VAL A 189 10.74 1.62 -8.76
CA VAL A 189 10.82 3.05 -9.06
C VAL A 189 9.55 3.73 -8.59
N GLY A 190 9.68 4.67 -7.66
CA GLY A 190 8.55 5.37 -7.05
C GLY A 190 8.84 5.76 -5.60
N GLU A 191 7.89 6.34 -4.88
CA GLU A 191 6.55 6.65 -5.34
C GLU A 191 6.55 7.80 -6.35
N CYS A 192 5.95 7.62 -7.52
CA CYS A 192 5.85 8.64 -8.56
C CYS A 192 4.52 8.53 -9.31
N GLY A 193 4.05 9.60 -9.96
CA GLY A 193 2.75 9.61 -10.62
C GLY A 193 2.09 10.97 -10.63
N LEU A 194 0.75 11.00 -10.54
CA LEU A 194 -0.05 12.23 -10.62
C LEU A 194 -1.09 12.32 -9.50
N ASP A 195 -1.26 13.51 -8.95
CA ASP A 195 -2.14 13.81 -7.83
C ASP A 195 -2.81 15.19 -8.00
N TYR A 196 -3.99 15.19 -8.63
CA TYR A 196 -4.72 16.42 -8.95
C TYR A 196 -5.57 16.94 -7.78
N ASP A 197 -5.70 16.18 -6.69
CA ASP A 197 -6.28 16.67 -5.44
C ASP A 197 -5.29 17.48 -4.60
N ARG A 198 -4.05 17.66 -5.06
CA ARG A 198 -2.94 18.26 -4.31
C ARG A 198 -2.14 19.31 -5.07
N LEU A 199 -2.78 19.97 -6.04
CA LEU A 199 -2.14 21.00 -6.87
C LEU A 199 -1.55 22.19 -6.09
N GLN A 200 -1.98 22.40 -4.84
CA GLN A 200 -1.37 23.41 -3.95
C GLN A 200 0.08 23.10 -3.55
N PHE A 201 0.55 21.86 -3.73
CA PHE A 201 1.92 21.46 -3.43
C PHE A 201 2.82 21.42 -4.68
N CYS A 202 2.26 21.07 -5.83
CA CYS A 202 2.95 21.04 -7.12
C CYS A 202 1.90 21.09 -8.23
N ASP A 203 2.01 22.01 -9.19
CA ASP A 203 1.05 22.17 -10.29
C ASP A 203 1.07 20.96 -11.26
N ASP A 204 0.01 20.82 -12.04
CA ASP A 204 -0.21 19.66 -12.91
C ASP A 204 0.83 19.57 -14.05
N ALA A 205 1.33 20.70 -14.55
CA ALA A 205 2.35 20.71 -15.60
C ALA A 205 3.69 20.17 -15.08
N THR A 206 4.10 20.62 -13.89
CA THR A 206 5.30 20.13 -13.21
C THR A 206 5.18 18.66 -12.84
N GLN A 207 4.02 18.22 -12.34
CA GLN A 207 3.76 16.81 -12.06
C GLN A 207 3.88 15.94 -13.32
N ARG A 208 3.20 16.29 -14.43
CA ARG A 208 3.26 15.52 -15.67
C ARG A 208 4.68 15.41 -16.23
N LYS A 209 5.41 16.52 -16.28
CA LYS A 209 6.79 16.57 -16.78
C LYS A 209 7.69 15.59 -16.02
N TRP A 210 7.69 15.68 -14.69
CA TRP A 210 8.61 14.89 -13.87
C TRP A 210 8.11 13.47 -13.57
N PHE A 211 6.82 13.20 -13.72
CA PHE A 211 6.33 11.82 -13.77
C PHE A 211 6.86 11.11 -15.03
N GLU A 212 6.71 11.72 -16.21
CA GLU A 212 7.19 11.13 -17.46
C GLU A 212 8.71 10.94 -17.47
N ALA A 213 9.47 11.91 -16.93
CA ALA A 213 10.93 11.82 -16.85
C ALA A 213 11.42 10.65 -15.96
N GLN A 214 10.69 10.27 -14.92
CA GLN A 214 11.10 9.20 -14.01
C GLN A 214 11.09 7.80 -14.65
N PHE A 215 10.49 7.61 -15.82
CA PHE A 215 10.64 6.39 -16.61
C PHE A 215 12.09 6.14 -17.05
N GLU A 216 12.96 7.15 -17.05
CA GLU A 216 14.41 6.95 -17.24
C GLU A 216 15.02 6.06 -16.16
N ILE A 217 14.54 6.14 -14.91
CA ILE A 217 14.99 5.28 -13.81
C ILE A 217 14.60 3.83 -14.09
N THR A 218 13.37 3.60 -14.54
CA THR A 218 12.87 2.27 -14.93
C THR A 218 13.68 1.68 -16.09
N ARG A 219 14.00 2.49 -17.11
CA ARG A 219 14.85 2.08 -18.25
C ARG A 219 16.26 1.71 -17.81
N ALA A 220 16.85 2.47 -16.89
CA ALA A 220 18.20 2.22 -16.40
C ALA A 220 18.29 0.99 -15.49
N THR A 221 17.29 0.78 -14.63
CA THR A 221 17.34 -0.25 -13.57
C THR A 221 16.64 -1.56 -13.94
N GLY A 222 15.65 -1.51 -14.84
CA GLY A 222 14.78 -2.65 -15.14
C GLY A 222 13.80 -2.99 -14.01
N LEU A 223 13.66 -2.13 -12.99
CA LEU A 223 12.73 -2.33 -11.88
C LEU A 223 11.28 -2.00 -12.29
N PRO A 224 10.26 -2.63 -11.68
CA PRO A 224 8.87 -2.21 -11.82
C PRO A 224 8.63 -0.83 -11.17
N MET A 225 7.48 -0.22 -11.47
CA MET A 225 7.11 1.07 -10.87
C MET A 225 6.11 0.93 -9.71
N PHE A 226 6.25 1.78 -8.70
CA PHE A 226 5.30 1.99 -7.61
C PHE A 226 4.63 3.36 -7.82
N LEU A 227 3.39 3.33 -8.30
CA LEU A 227 2.74 4.43 -9.00
C LEU A 227 1.61 5.05 -8.18
N HIS A 228 1.63 6.38 -8.04
CA HIS A 228 0.56 7.16 -7.42
C HIS A 228 -0.41 7.70 -8.47
N MET A 229 -1.72 7.48 -8.27
CA MET A 229 -2.74 8.10 -9.11
C MET A 229 -3.92 8.58 -8.26
N ARG A 230 -4.21 9.88 -8.34
CA ARG A 230 -5.39 10.48 -7.71
C ARG A 230 -6.00 11.56 -8.60
N ALA A 231 -7.27 11.38 -8.94
CA ALA A 231 -8.06 12.30 -9.78
C ALA A 231 -7.38 12.67 -11.12
N ALA A 232 -6.54 11.78 -11.65
CA ALA A 232 -5.65 12.06 -12.79
C ALA A 232 -5.56 10.89 -13.79
N ALA A 233 -6.57 10.01 -13.83
CA ALA A 233 -6.49 8.73 -14.54
C ALA A 233 -6.20 8.86 -16.04
N GLU A 234 -6.78 9.87 -16.70
CA GLU A 234 -6.59 10.09 -18.14
C GLU A 234 -5.13 10.44 -18.48
N ASP A 235 -4.60 11.52 -17.90
CA ASP A 235 -3.22 11.97 -18.12
C ASP A 235 -2.21 10.93 -17.63
N PHE A 236 -2.49 10.28 -16.50
CA PHE A 236 -1.65 9.21 -15.96
C PHE A 236 -1.53 8.07 -16.96
N THR A 237 -2.67 7.57 -17.46
CA THR A 237 -2.71 6.45 -18.41
C THR A 237 -2.06 6.84 -19.73
N ALA A 238 -2.24 8.07 -20.19
CA ALA A 238 -1.60 8.58 -21.41
C ALA A 238 -0.07 8.59 -21.29
N ILE A 239 0.49 9.02 -20.15
CA ILE A 239 1.94 9.01 -19.90
C ILE A 239 2.47 7.56 -19.86
N VAL A 240 1.82 6.66 -19.11
CA VAL A 240 2.22 5.24 -19.05
C VAL A 240 2.23 4.62 -20.45
N ARG A 241 1.19 4.86 -21.27
CA ARG A 241 1.10 4.32 -22.64
C ARG A 241 2.20 4.82 -23.56
N ARG A 242 2.62 6.08 -23.45
CA ARG A 242 3.76 6.61 -24.24
C ARG A 242 5.09 5.99 -23.85
N ASN A 243 5.20 5.52 -22.60
CA ASN A 243 6.44 5.03 -22.01
C ASN A 243 6.46 3.50 -21.81
N LEU A 244 5.60 2.77 -22.53
CA LEU A 244 5.61 1.30 -22.51
C LEU A 244 6.98 0.73 -22.91
N ASP A 245 7.70 1.43 -23.81
CA ASP A 245 9.10 1.13 -24.08
C ASP A 245 9.97 1.53 -22.87
N GLY A 246 10.31 0.52 -22.07
CA GLY A 246 11.03 0.67 -20.80
C GLY A 246 10.18 0.40 -19.55
N PHE A 247 8.86 0.31 -19.67
CA PHE A 247 7.98 -0.05 -18.55
C PHE A 247 8.04 -1.55 -18.28
N LYS A 248 8.32 -1.94 -17.03
CA LYS A 248 8.47 -3.35 -16.61
C LYS A 248 7.27 -3.87 -15.80
N GLY A 249 6.13 -3.19 -15.92
CA GLY A 249 5.00 -3.36 -15.02
C GLY A 249 5.08 -2.44 -13.81
N GLY A 250 4.06 -2.50 -12.97
CA GLY A 250 4.00 -1.68 -11.78
C GLY A 250 2.72 -1.86 -10.97
N CYS A 251 2.72 -1.33 -9.75
CA CYS A 251 1.56 -1.26 -8.88
C CYS A 251 1.01 0.18 -8.90
N VAL A 252 -0.26 0.36 -9.26
CA VAL A 252 -0.99 1.60 -8.96
C VAL A 252 -1.46 1.48 -7.51
N HIS A 253 -0.67 2.04 -6.61
CA HIS A 253 -0.81 1.83 -5.17
C HIS A 253 -1.94 2.71 -4.59
N SER A 254 -2.45 2.31 -3.42
CA SER A 254 -3.48 3.04 -2.67
C SER A 254 -4.67 3.43 -3.55
N PHE A 255 -5.12 2.49 -4.39
CA PHE A 255 -6.11 2.78 -5.42
C PHE A 255 -7.46 3.15 -4.80
N THR A 256 -7.99 4.30 -5.19
CA THR A 256 -9.26 4.85 -4.71
C THR A 256 -10.17 5.32 -5.85
N GLY A 257 -9.82 4.95 -7.08
CA GLY A 257 -10.57 5.29 -8.28
C GLY A 257 -11.78 4.38 -8.51
N THR A 258 -12.39 4.57 -9.67
CA THR A 258 -13.53 3.80 -10.16
C THR A 258 -13.11 2.46 -10.78
N TRP A 259 -14.08 1.58 -11.02
CA TRP A 259 -13.81 0.34 -11.74
C TRP A 259 -13.31 0.62 -13.16
N GLU A 260 -13.91 1.60 -13.85
CA GLU A 260 -13.57 1.93 -15.23
C GLU A 260 -12.11 2.39 -15.35
N GLU A 261 -11.63 3.14 -14.36
CA GLU A 261 -10.22 3.52 -14.25
C GLU A 261 -9.34 2.30 -13.98
N ALA A 262 -9.72 1.42 -13.04
CA ALA A 262 -8.96 0.20 -12.75
C ALA A 262 -8.86 -0.72 -13.99
N ASP A 263 -9.97 -0.95 -14.68
CA ASP A 263 -10.02 -1.76 -15.90
C ASP A 263 -9.17 -1.16 -17.02
N ALA A 264 -9.19 0.17 -17.19
CA ALA A 264 -8.33 0.86 -18.15
C ALA A 264 -6.84 0.70 -17.82
N LEU A 265 -6.47 0.80 -16.53
CA LEU A 265 -5.10 0.59 -16.04
C LEU A 265 -4.64 -0.84 -16.29
N LEU A 266 -5.44 -1.83 -15.92
CA LEU A 266 -5.11 -3.26 -16.07
C LEU A 266 -4.88 -3.67 -17.54
N LYS A 267 -5.49 -2.95 -18.49
CA LYS A 267 -5.31 -3.16 -19.95
C LYS A 267 -4.07 -2.49 -20.53
N THR A 268 -3.34 -1.68 -19.77
CA THR A 268 -2.13 -0.99 -20.28
C THR A 268 -0.94 -1.93 -20.43
N HIS A 269 -0.80 -2.91 -19.53
CA HIS A 269 0.30 -3.86 -19.49
C HIS A 269 -0.11 -5.08 -18.66
N GLU A 270 0.43 -6.28 -18.96
CA GLU A 270 0.06 -7.52 -18.26
C GLU A 270 0.51 -7.53 -16.79
N ASP A 271 1.68 -6.99 -16.50
CA ASP A 271 2.21 -6.84 -15.13
C ASP A 271 1.82 -5.51 -14.44
N VAL A 272 0.63 -4.98 -14.70
CA VAL A 272 0.05 -3.87 -13.91
C VAL A 272 -0.83 -4.40 -12.79
N TYR A 273 -0.59 -3.97 -11.56
CA TYR A 273 -1.32 -4.42 -10.38
C TYR A 273 -2.03 -3.24 -9.73
N ILE A 274 -3.12 -3.52 -9.00
CA ILE A 274 -3.85 -2.55 -8.20
C ILE A 274 -3.55 -2.80 -6.73
N GLY A 275 -2.98 -1.79 -6.06
CA GLY A 275 -2.71 -1.81 -4.62
C GLY A 275 -3.93 -1.42 -3.83
N LEU A 276 -4.33 -2.28 -2.88
CA LEU A 276 -5.47 -2.06 -2.00
C LEU A 276 -5.02 -1.92 -0.54
N ASN A 277 -5.49 -0.87 0.12
CA ASN A 277 -5.34 -0.64 1.56
C ASN A 277 -6.68 -0.22 2.18
N GLY A 278 -6.69 0.22 3.45
CA GLY A 278 -7.95 0.63 4.09
C GLY A 278 -8.57 1.93 3.54
N CYS A 279 -7.84 2.75 2.78
CA CYS A 279 -8.41 3.86 2.00
C CYS A 279 -9.16 3.35 0.76
N SER A 280 -8.67 2.28 0.13
CA SER A 280 -9.33 1.56 -0.98
C SER A 280 -10.61 0.82 -0.58
N LEU A 281 -10.95 0.80 0.72
CA LEU A 281 -12.06 0.05 1.31
C LEU A 281 -12.98 0.96 2.15
N ARG A 282 -12.94 2.27 1.87
CA ARG A 282 -13.55 3.31 2.71
C ARG A 282 -15.03 3.57 2.42
N THR A 283 -15.50 3.27 1.22
CA THR A 283 -16.88 3.49 0.75
C THR A 283 -17.47 2.23 0.13
N GLU A 284 -18.79 2.12 0.06
CA GLU A 284 -19.46 0.98 -0.61
C GLU A 284 -19.01 0.86 -2.08
N GLU A 285 -18.87 1.99 -2.77
CA GLU A 285 -18.35 2.04 -4.14
C GLU A 285 -16.93 1.45 -4.24
N SER A 286 -16.05 1.78 -3.29
CA SER A 286 -14.69 1.23 -3.25
C SER A 286 -14.67 -0.28 -2.94
N LEU A 287 -15.62 -0.78 -2.14
CA LEU A 287 -15.77 -2.22 -1.91
C LEU A 287 -16.22 -2.94 -3.18
N GLU A 288 -17.13 -2.37 -3.97
CA GLU A 288 -17.54 -2.94 -5.25
C GLU A 288 -16.40 -2.97 -6.28
N VAL A 289 -15.52 -1.96 -6.27
CA VAL A 289 -14.28 -2.01 -7.06
C VAL A 289 -13.39 -3.16 -6.61
N ALA A 290 -13.10 -3.27 -5.31
CA ALA A 290 -12.29 -4.35 -4.75
C ALA A 290 -12.86 -5.74 -5.09
N LYS A 291 -14.19 -5.87 -5.06
CA LYS A 291 -14.90 -7.10 -5.43
C LYS A 291 -14.65 -7.51 -6.88
N ARG A 292 -14.72 -6.55 -7.81
CA ARG A 292 -14.62 -6.77 -9.26
C ARG A 292 -13.20 -7.01 -9.75
N LEU A 293 -12.19 -6.51 -9.04
CA LEU A 293 -10.78 -6.67 -9.41
C LEU A 293 -10.40 -8.16 -9.51
N PRO A 294 -9.71 -8.60 -10.57
CA PRO A 294 -9.25 -9.96 -10.69
C PRO A 294 -8.11 -10.23 -9.69
N ASN A 295 -8.17 -11.35 -8.96
CA ASN A 295 -7.29 -11.60 -7.81
C ASN A 295 -5.81 -11.71 -8.19
N ASP A 296 -5.50 -12.17 -9.40
CA ASP A 296 -4.15 -12.24 -9.97
C ASP A 296 -3.57 -10.87 -10.35
N ARG A 297 -4.32 -9.79 -10.13
CA ARG A 297 -3.90 -8.40 -10.39
C ARG A 297 -4.02 -7.49 -9.15
N ILE A 298 -4.21 -8.07 -7.97
CA ILE A 298 -4.27 -7.33 -6.70
C ILE A 298 -2.99 -7.54 -5.90
N VAL A 299 -2.47 -6.46 -5.32
CA VAL A 299 -1.52 -6.50 -4.20
C VAL A 299 -2.12 -5.72 -3.03
N ILE A 300 -1.69 -6.03 -1.81
CA ILE A 300 -2.23 -5.42 -0.59
C ILE A 300 -1.14 -4.64 0.14
N GLU A 301 -1.55 -3.55 0.78
CA GLU A 301 -0.67 -2.67 1.53
C GLU A 301 -1.42 -2.01 2.69
N THR A 302 -0.68 -1.34 3.57
CA THR A 302 -1.29 -0.58 4.67
C THR A 302 -1.30 0.92 4.42
N ASP A 303 -0.35 1.43 3.64
CA ASP A 303 0.01 2.86 3.58
C ASP A 303 0.24 3.44 4.99
N ALA A 304 0.73 2.60 5.92
CA ALA A 304 0.96 3.00 7.31
C ALA A 304 1.90 4.22 7.37
N PRO A 305 1.69 5.20 8.27
CA PRO A 305 0.74 5.21 9.38
C PRO A 305 -0.71 5.60 9.01
N TRP A 306 -1.01 5.74 7.72
CA TRP A 306 -2.32 6.18 7.21
C TRP A 306 -3.26 5.01 6.93
N CYS A 307 -4.45 5.32 6.40
CA CYS A 307 -5.36 4.33 5.83
C CYS A 307 -5.80 3.16 6.72
N GLY A 308 -5.71 3.27 8.04
CA GLY A 308 -6.31 2.28 8.95
C GLY A 308 -7.82 2.16 8.74
N ILE A 309 -8.35 0.94 8.78
CA ILE A 309 -9.79 0.67 8.66
C ILE A 309 -10.49 1.17 9.93
N LYS A 310 -11.45 2.08 9.76
CA LYS A 310 -12.16 2.74 10.88
C LYS A 310 -13.56 2.19 11.05
N ALA A 311 -14.12 2.31 12.26
CA ALA A 311 -15.49 1.94 12.57
C ALA A 311 -16.56 2.56 11.64
N SER A 312 -16.25 3.70 11.01
CA SER A 312 -17.13 4.36 10.04
C SER A 312 -17.03 3.82 8.61
N HIS A 313 -16.07 2.95 8.31
CA HIS A 313 -15.91 2.35 6.98
C HIS A 313 -16.84 1.13 6.86
N PRO A 314 -17.45 0.87 5.70
CA PRO A 314 -18.36 -0.25 5.51
C PRO A 314 -17.67 -1.60 5.72
N GLY A 315 -16.38 -1.70 5.38
CA GLY A 315 -15.58 -2.91 5.58
C GLY A 315 -15.31 -3.28 7.04
N HIS A 316 -15.48 -2.36 8.00
CA HIS A 316 -15.09 -2.60 9.40
C HIS A 316 -15.79 -3.80 10.04
N GLY A 317 -17.04 -4.10 9.65
CA GLY A 317 -17.78 -5.25 10.18
C GLY A 317 -17.14 -6.62 9.86
N PHE A 318 -16.25 -6.68 8.87
CA PHE A 318 -15.55 -7.89 8.46
C PHE A 318 -14.22 -8.10 9.19
N VAL A 319 -13.69 -7.07 9.86
CA VAL A 319 -12.43 -7.18 10.59
C VAL A 319 -12.58 -8.16 11.77
N ARG A 320 -11.60 -9.04 11.92
CA ARG A 320 -11.52 -10.07 12.98
C ARG A 320 -10.23 -9.93 13.77
N THR A 321 -9.11 -9.72 13.10
CA THR A 321 -7.81 -9.56 13.75
C THR A 321 -7.67 -8.16 14.33
N THR A 322 -7.44 -8.07 15.65
CA THR A 322 -7.34 -6.80 16.37
C THR A 322 -6.23 -6.84 17.41
N TRP A 323 -5.75 -5.65 17.79
CA TRP A 323 -4.74 -5.46 18.82
C TRP A 323 -5.27 -4.54 19.93
N PRO A 324 -4.83 -4.72 21.18
CA PRO A 324 -5.06 -3.72 22.22
C PRO A 324 -4.59 -2.35 21.72
N THR A 325 -5.49 -1.38 21.67
CA THR A 325 -5.21 -0.06 21.08
C THR A 325 -5.38 1.02 22.13
N LYS A 326 -4.41 1.92 22.27
CA LYS A 326 -4.46 3.04 23.23
C LYS A 326 -4.16 4.38 22.56
N ASP A 327 -4.62 5.45 23.20
CA ASP A 327 -4.19 6.80 22.84
C ASP A 327 -2.66 6.92 22.99
N LYS A 328 -2.02 7.66 22.08
CA LYS A 328 -0.55 7.87 22.08
C LYS A 328 0.02 8.37 23.41
N LYS A 329 -0.77 9.04 24.25
CA LYS A 329 -0.37 9.53 25.58
C LYS A 329 -0.65 8.56 26.72
N LYS A 330 -1.35 7.46 26.45
CA LYS A 330 -1.91 6.54 27.46
C LYS A 330 -1.41 5.10 27.30
N ARG A 331 -0.37 4.89 26.50
CA ARG A 331 0.26 3.58 26.37
C ARG A 331 0.95 3.19 27.67
N ALA A 332 0.89 1.91 28.01
CA ALA A 332 1.58 1.38 29.19
C ALA A 332 3.11 1.30 29.03
N GLY A 333 3.62 1.55 27.81
CA GLY A 333 5.03 1.54 27.43
C GLY A 333 5.19 1.22 25.95
N VAL A 334 6.42 1.29 25.44
CA VAL A 334 6.74 0.93 24.04
C VAL A 334 6.54 -0.57 23.78
N ASP A 335 6.86 -1.41 24.77
CA ASP A 335 6.74 -2.88 24.70
C ASP A 335 5.39 -3.43 25.18
N SER A 336 4.37 -2.60 25.36
CA SER A 336 3.08 -3.03 25.92
C SER A 336 2.26 -3.98 25.03
N GLY A 337 2.74 -4.27 23.81
CA GLY A 337 1.97 -4.97 22.77
C GLY A 337 0.83 -4.13 22.19
N GLU A 338 0.60 -2.92 22.70
CA GLU A 338 -0.49 -2.04 22.26
C GLU A 338 -0.13 -1.28 20.99
N THR A 339 -1.09 -1.14 20.07
CA THR A 339 -1.01 -0.21 18.94
C THR A 339 -1.43 1.20 19.36
N VAL A 340 -1.02 2.20 18.58
CA VAL A 340 -1.44 3.59 18.78
C VAL A 340 -2.75 3.85 18.03
N LYS A 341 -3.75 4.38 18.73
CA LYS A 341 -5.03 4.78 18.15
C LYS A 341 -4.83 5.74 16.98
N ASP A 342 -5.51 5.49 15.87
CA ASP A 342 -5.47 6.27 14.63
C ASP A 342 -4.10 6.29 13.92
N ARG A 343 -3.16 5.41 14.32
CA ARG A 343 -1.91 5.14 13.59
C ARG A 343 -1.94 3.72 13.02
N SER A 344 -2.04 3.60 11.71
CA SER A 344 -1.91 2.30 11.05
C SER A 344 -0.48 1.78 11.17
N GLU A 345 -0.31 0.48 10.96
CA GLU A 345 0.93 -0.28 11.15
C GLU A 345 0.92 -1.44 10.15
N PRO A 346 2.09 -1.96 9.73
CA PRO A 346 2.15 -3.05 8.75
C PRO A 346 1.38 -4.31 9.16
N CYS A 347 1.22 -4.58 10.47
CA CYS A 347 0.41 -5.69 10.96
C CYS A 347 -1.08 -5.59 10.55
N HIS A 348 -1.59 -4.38 10.31
CA HIS A 348 -2.98 -4.15 9.90
C HIS A 348 -3.26 -4.60 8.45
N VAL A 349 -2.26 -5.04 7.68
CA VAL A 349 -2.48 -5.65 6.35
C VAL A 349 -3.38 -6.89 6.44
N ALA A 350 -3.37 -7.59 7.57
CA ALA A 350 -4.29 -8.69 7.85
C ALA A 350 -5.77 -8.23 7.81
N GLN A 351 -6.06 -7.02 8.29
CA GLN A 351 -7.42 -6.46 8.27
C GLN A 351 -7.85 -6.10 6.83
N VAL A 352 -6.92 -5.62 6.00
CA VAL A 352 -7.18 -5.34 4.58
C VAL A 352 -7.59 -6.62 3.86
N LEU A 353 -6.85 -7.72 4.07
CA LEU A 353 -7.20 -9.03 3.52
C LEU A 353 -8.56 -9.52 4.00
N GLU A 354 -8.86 -9.42 5.30
CA GLU A 354 -10.14 -9.85 5.88
C GLU A 354 -11.34 -9.17 5.21
N VAL A 355 -11.24 -7.86 4.95
CA VAL A 355 -12.29 -7.10 4.26
C VAL A 355 -12.41 -7.54 2.80
N ILE A 356 -11.29 -7.67 2.08
CA ILE A 356 -11.31 -8.08 0.67
C ILE A 356 -11.92 -9.48 0.53
N ALA A 357 -11.50 -10.44 1.36
CA ALA A 357 -12.01 -11.81 1.36
C ALA A 357 -13.51 -11.86 1.62
N ALA A 358 -13.99 -11.12 2.62
CA ALA A 358 -15.41 -11.07 2.95
C ALA A 358 -16.26 -10.45 1.82
N VAL A 359 -15.78 -9.38 1.19
CA VAL A 359 -16.49 -8.70 0.08
C VAL A 359 -16.53 -9.55 -1.19
N LYS A 360 -15.45 -10.30 -1.46
CA LYS A 360 -15.39 -11.26 -2.58
C LYS A 360 -16.15 -12.55 -2.31
N GLY A 361 -16.34 -12.92 -1.05
CA GLY A 361 -16.93 -14.21 -0.66
C GLY A 361 -15.96 -15.37 -0.93
N GLU A 362 -14.67 -15.12 -0.81
CA GLU A 362 -13.58 -16.07 -1.11
C GLU A 362 -12.77 -16.39 0.15
N ASP A 363 -12.03 -17.50 0.13
CA ASP A 363 -11.22 -17.92 1.28
C ASP A 363 -10.02 -16.99 1.49
N ALA A 364 -9.84 -16.54 2.74
CA ALA A 364 -8.78 -15.61 3.08
C ALA A 364 -7.37 -16.24 3.01
N ASP A 365 -7.23 -17.55 3.27
CA ASP A 365 -5.93 -18.23 3.19
C ASP A 365 -5.49 -18.37 1.72
N GLU A 366 -6.42 -18.68 0.82
CA GLU A 366 -6.19 -18.71 -0.62
C GLU A 366 -5.83 -17.32 -1.18
N LEU A 367 -6.60 -16.29 -0.82
CA LEU A 367 -6.32 -14.92 -1.25
C LEU A 367 -4.99 -14.39 -0.71
N ALA A 368 -4.63 -14.72 0.53
CA ALA A 368 -3.33 -14.36 1.10
C ALA A 368 -2.18 -14.88 0.23
N GLU A 369 -2.25 -16.15 -0.19
CA GLU A 369 -1.21 -16.75 -1.02
C GLU A 369 -1.20 -16.15 -2.44
N ILE A 370 -2.37 -15.88 -3.03
CA ILE A 370 -2.46 -15.21 -4.35
C ILE A 370 -1.81 -13.83 -4.30
N TYR A 371 -2.20 -12.97 -3.34
CA TYR A 371 -1.69 -11.60 -3.26
C TYR A 371 -0.20 -11.56 -2.89
N ARG A 372 0.25 -12.50 -2.06
CA ARG A 372 1.69 -12.71 -1.79
C ARG A 372 2.44 -13.09 -3.06
N ARG A 373 1.92 -14.03 -3.87
CA ARG A 373 2.53 -14.42 -5.15
C ARG A 373 2.57 -13.27 -6.16
N ASN A 374 1.52 -12.44 -6.20
CA ASN A 374 1.49 -11.25 -7.06
C ASN A 374 2.57 -10.25 -6.67
N ALA A 375 2.70 -9.93 -5.38
CA ALA A 375 3.76 -9.04 -4.89
C ALA A 375 5.16 -9.59 -5.14
N LEU A 376 5.36 -10.91 -4.97
CA LEU A 376 6.62 -11.57 -5.32
C LEU A 376 6.91 -11.50 -6.82
N ARG A 377 5.94 -11.81 -7.68
CA ARG A 377 6.11 -11.75 -9.13
C ARG A 377 6.55 -10.36 -9.58
N LEU A 378 5.93 -9.32 -9.03
CA LEU A 378 6.22 -7.95 -9.42
C LEU A 378 7.55 -7.45 -8.84
N PHE A 379 7.74 -7.52 -7.52
CA PHE A 379 8.85 -6.84 -6.83
C PHE A 379 10.02 -7.75 -6.44
N PHE A 380 9.83 -9.06 -6.42
CA PHE A 380 10.82 -10.05 -5.97
C PHE A 380 10.90 -11.25 -6.94
N PRO A 381 11.19 -11.03 -8.24
CA PRO A 381 11.04 -12.07 -9.27
C PRO A 381 11.92 -13.30 -9.06
N GLU A 382 13.11 -13.14 -8.45
CA GLU A 382 13.98 -14.27 -8.10
C GLU A 382 13.33 -15.18 -7.05
N GLU A 383 12.70 -14.59 -6.03
CA GLU A 383 11.98 -15.34 -5.01
C GLU A 383 10.69 -15.96 -5.56
N TYR A 384 10.01 -15.27 -6.49
CA TYR A 384 8.87 -15.82 -7.19
C TYR A 384 9.24 -17.07 -8.00
N ALA A 385 10.34 -17.01 -8.78
CA ALA A 385 10.83 -18.14 -9.56
C ALA A 385 11.22 -19.34 -8.68
N ALA A 386 11.66 -19.10 -7.44
CA ALA A 386 12.00 -20.14 -6.48
C ALA A 386 10.78 -20.89 -5.90
N LEU A 387 9.55 -20.40 -6.12
CA LEU A 387 8.34 -21.10 -5.66
C LEU A 387 7.97 -22.31 -6.53
N GLY A 388 8.59 -22.48 -7.70
CA GLY A 388 8.12 -23.40 -8.75
C GLY A 388 6.80 -22.94 -9.36
#